data_AF-A0AAN8U0N2-F1
#
_entry.id   AF-A0AAN8U0N2-F1
#
_cell.length_a   1.000
_cell.length_b   1.000
_cell.length_c   1.000
_cell.angle_alpha   90.00
_cell.angle_beta   90.00
_cell.angle_gamma   90.00
#
_symmetry.space_group_name_H-M   'P 1'
#
loop_
_entity.id
_entity.type
_entity.pdbx_description
1 polymer ?
#
loop_
_entity_poly.entity_id
_entity_poly.type
_entity_poly.pdbx_seq_one_letter_code
_entity_poly.pdbx_strand_id
1 'polypeptide(L)'
;MGNTLSLLLKVKIIQLSEDHSMKIQRWMTNFKPNKETTLASVLWINLPDLPWHYYEWAALCRIVEPIRTPIVMDKTTQSKMRPTTAKMRLKIDLMKPLITEIQVTIKS
;
A
#
# COMPACT_ATOMS: atom_id res chain seq x y z
N MET A 1 -14.52 19.06 -17.13
CA MET A 1 -14.84 17.65 -16.81
C MET A 1 -13.57 17.07 -16.21
N GLY A 2 -13.57 16.70 -14.92
CA GLY A 2 -12.39 16.14 -14.27
C GLY A 2 -12.26 14.65 -14.60
N ASN A 3 -11.07 14.20 -14.96
CA ASN A 3 -10.83 12.79 -15.25
C ASN A 3 -10.62 12.04 -13.92
N THR A 4 -11.53 11.12 -13.59
CA THR A 4 -11.41 10.24 -12.43
C THR A 4 -10.59 9.01 -12.80
N LEU A 5 -9.51 8.74 -12.09
CA LEU A 5 -8.74 7.50 -12.19
C LEU A 5 -9.10 6.59 -11.02
N SER A 6 -9.58 5.38 -11.29
CA SER A 6 -9.71 4.34 -10.29
C SER A 6 -8.40 3.57 -10.21
N LEU A 7 -7.76 3.56 -9.03
CA LEU A 7 -6.52 2.84 -8.77
C LEU A 7 -6.81 1.62 -7.90
N LEU A 8 -6.53 0.43 -8.45
CA LEU A 8 -6.64 -0.82 -7.71
C LEU A 8 -5.38 -1.05 -6.88
N LEU A 9 -5.53 -1.12 -5.56
CA LEU A 9 -4.45 -1.42 -4.64
C LEU A 9 -4.23 -2.92 -4.58
N LYS A 10 -3.11 -3.38 -5.13
CA LYS A 10 -2.71 -4.78 -4.96
C LYS A 10 -1.88 -4.91 -3.68
N VAL A 11 -2.54 -5.33 -2.61
CA VAL A 11 -1.91 -5.74 -1.34
C VAL A 11 -1.62 -7.25 -1.41
N LYS A 12 -0.38 -7.66 -1.16
CA LYS A 12 -0.02 -9.08 -1.16
C LYS A 12 -0.07 -9.63 0.28
N ILE A 13 -1.07 -10.47 0.54
CA ILE A 13 -1.17 -11.31 1.75
C ILE A 13 -0.97 -12.76 1.31
N ILE A 14 -0.35 -13.59 2.14
CA ILE A 14 -0.18 -15.01 1.82
C ILE A 14 -1.45 -15.73 2.25
N GLN A 15 -2.24 -16.21 1.29
CA GLN A 15 -3.38 -17.08 1.56
C GLN A 15 -2.87 -18.53 1.71
N LEU A 16 -3.21 -19.19 2.82
CA LEU A 16 -2.88 -20.61 3.04
C LEU A 16 -4.04 -21.53 2.65
N SER A 17 -5.29 -21.12 2.90
CA SER A 17 -6.52 -21.79 2.45
C SER A 17 -7.68 -20.79 2.39
N GLU A 18 -8.89 -21.20 2.00
CA GLU A 18 -10.06 -20.31 1.89
C GLU A 18 -10.29 -19.51 3.18
N ASP A 19 -10.12 -20.16 4.34
CA ASP A 19 -10.37 -19.54 5.65
C ASP A 19 -9.09 -19.09 6.37
N HIS A 20 -7.91 -19.46 5.86
CA HIS A 20 -6.64 -19.21 6.56
C HIS A 20 -5.74 -18.30 5.73
N SER A 21 -5.41 -17.14 6.29
CA SER A 21 -4.40 -16.23 5.75
C SER A 21 -3.20 -16.14 6.70
N MET A 22 -2.00 -16.18 6.13
CA MET A 22 -0.76 -15.95 6.84
C MET A 22 -0.31 -14.50 6.66
N LYS A 23 -0.15 -13.82 7.79
CA LYS A 23 0.37 -12.46 7.86
C LYS A 23 1.86 -12.53 8.19
N ILE A 24 2.73 -12.16 7.25
CA ILE A 24 4.16 -12.00 7.54
C ILE A 24 4.36 -10.64 8.18
N GLN A 25 4.82 -10.63 9.43
CA GLN A 25 5.23 -9.42 10.13
C GLN A 25 6.75 -9.40 10.33
N ARG A 26 7.33 -8.21 10.41
CA ARG A 26 8.75 -8.07 10.77
C ARG A 26 8.92 -8.55 12.21
N TRP A 27 9.94 -9.36 12.47
CA TRP A 27 10.30 -9.79 13.81
C TRP A 27 10.46 -8.58 14.73
N MET A 28 9.74 -8.59 15.85
CA MET A 28 9.87 -7.63 16.93
C MET A 28 10.16 -8.40 18.21
N THR A 29 11.08 -7.89 19.03
CA THR A 29 11.51 -8.53 20.28
C THR A 29 10.38 -8.72 21.31
N ASN A 30 9.25 -8.02 21.12
CA ASN A 30 8.05 -8.11 21.95
C ASN A 30 6.89 -8.86 21.27
N PHE A 31 7.14 -9.64 20.20
CA PHE A 31 6.12 -10.40 19.51
C PHE A 31 5.49 -11.45 20.45
N LYS A 32 4.18 -11.33 20.70
CA LYS A 32 3.42 -12.26 21.53
C LYS A 32 2.38 -12.95 20.64
N PRO A 33 2.45 -14.28 20.40
CA PRO A 33 1.53 -14.97 19.50
C PRO A 33 0.08 -15.00 20.02
N ASN A 34 -0.12 -15.00 21.34
CA ASN A 34 -1.45 -15.04 21.97
C ASN A 34 -2.05 -13.67 22.31
N LYS A 35 -1.29 -12.60 22.16
CA LYS A 35 -1.87 -11.25 22.18
C LYS A 35 -1.84 -10.81 20.74
N GLU A 36 -3.01 -10.75 20.10
CA GLU A 36 -3.20 -10.09 18.82
C GLU A 36 -2.86 -8.60 19.01
N THR A 37 -1.57 -8.36 19.08
CA THR A 37 -1.02 -7.06 19.42
C THR A 37 -1.29 -6.26 18.17
N THR A 38 -1.91 -5.11 18.35
CA THR A 38 -2.32 -4.09 17.36
C THR A 38 -1.09 -3.60 16.57
N LEU A 39 -0.41 -4.52 15.90
CA LEU A 39 0.89 -4.33 15.28
C LEU A 39 0.59 -3.98 13.85
N ALA A 40 0.53 -2.66 13.65
CA ALA A 40 0.54 -2.08 12.35
C ALA A 40 1.63 -2.75 11.50
N SER A 41 1.18 -3.51 10.51
CA SER A 41 2.01 -4.34 9.66
C SER A 41 2.53 -3.50 8.52
N VAL A 42 3.79 -3.71 8.17
CA VAL A 42 4.39 -2.95 7.09
C VAL A 42 4.24 -3.74 5.80
N LEU A 43 3.34 -3.28 4.93
CA LEU A 43 2.98 -3.94 3.68
C LEU A 43 3.45 -3.14 2.46
N TRP A 44 3.74 -3.86 1.38
CA TRP A 44 3.96 -3.27 0.08
C TRP A 44 2.65 -3.21 -0.69
N ILE A 45 2.33 -2.02 -1.21
CA ILE A 45 1.24 -1.82 -2.14
C ILE A 45 1.80 -1.56 -3.53
N ASN A 46 1.08 -2.06 -4.52
CA ASN A 46 1.30 -1.68 -5.91
C ASN A 46 0.12 -0.83 -6.38
N LEU A 47 0.45 0.28 -7.03
CA LEU A 47 -0.45 1.22 -7.70
C LEU A 47 -0.22 1.04 -9.21
N PRO A 48 -0.91 0.08 -9.84
CA PRO A 48 -0.90 -0.06 -11.29
C PRO A 48 -1.60 1.15 -11.92
N ASP A 49 -1.27 1.46 -13.17
CA ASP A 49 -1.96 2.45 -14.01
C ASP A 49 -1.89 3.90 -13.51
N LEU A 50 -1.07 4.17 -12.50
CA LEU A 50 -0.76 5.53 -12.09
C LEU A 50 0.18 6.18 -13.13
N PRO A 51 -0.16 7.35 -13.69
CA PRO A 51 0.73 8.04 -14.63
C PRO A 51 2.07 8.40 -13.97
N TRP A 52 3.16 8.30 -14.72
CA TRP A 52 4.53 8.53 -14.21
C TRP A 52 4.75 9.92 -13.60
N HIS A 53 3.98 10.93 -14.04
CA HIS A 53 3.98 12.28 -13.47
C HIS A 53 3.59 12.31 -11.98
N TYR A 54 2.91 11.28 -11.47
CA TYR A 54 2.52 11.15 -10.06
C TYR A 54 3.46 10.28 -9.24
N TYR A 55 4.63 9.89 -9.78
CA TYR A 55 5.59 9.05 -9.06
C TYR A 55 6.45 9.84 -8.06
N GLU A 56 6.16 11.13 -7.89
CA GLU A 56 6.78 11.97 -6.87
C GLU A 56 6.35 11.56 -5.47
N TRP A 57 7.28 11.61 -4.51
CA TRP A 57 7.01 11.25 -3.11
C TRP A 57 5.80 11.99 -2.54
N ALA A 58 5.71 13.29 -2.80
CA ALA A 58 4.59 14.11 -2.32
C ALA A 58 3.24 13.69 -2.93
N ALA A 59 3.21 13.31 -4.20
CA ALA A 59 2.00 12.86 -4.88
C ALA A 59 1.55 11.49 -4.34
N LEU A 60 2.48 10.53 -4.26
CA LEU A 60 2.18 9.21 -3.70
C LEU A 60 1.76 9.28 -2.24
N CYS A 61 2.40 10.11 -1.42
CA CYS A 61 1.99 10.35 -0.04
C CYS A 61 0.54 10.84 0.04
N ARG A 62 0.14 11.82 -0.79
CA ARG A 62 -1.25 12.32 -0.80
C ARG A 62 -2.26 11.26 -1.26
N ILE A 63 -1.89 10.42 -2.22
CA ILE A 63 -2.76 9.34 -2.71
C ILE A 63 -2.98 8.29 -1.60
N VAL A 64 -1.94 7.98 -0.82
CA VAL A 64 -1.99 6.91 0.18
C VAL A 64 -2.33 7.38 1.60
N GLU A 65 -2.22 8.67 1.89
CA GLU A 65 -2.51 9.27 3.19
C GLU A 65 -3.90 8.92 3.74
N PRO A 66 -4.99 8.93 2.93
CA PRO A 66 -6.31 8.48 3.39
C PRO A 66 -6.35 6.98 3.71
N ILE A 67 -5.49 6.20 3.05
CA ILE A 67 -5.43 4.76 3.26
C ILE A 67 -4.70 4.49 4.56
N ARG A 68 -3.41 4.85 4.65
CA ARG A 68 -2.48 4.46 5.72
C ARG A 68 -1.23 5.35 5.71
N THR A 69 -0.34 5.17 6.69
CA THR A 69 0.89 5.97 6.78
C THR A 69 1.95 5.50 5.77
N PRO A 70 2.40 6.35 4.83
CA PRO A 70 3.52 6.05 3.95
C PRO A 70 4.83 5.91 4.72
N ILE A 71 5.65 4.92 4.35
CA ILE A 71 6.98 4.71 4.94
C ILE A 71 8.07 4.95 3.92
N VAL A 72 8.03 4.24 2.79
CA VAL A 72 9.11 4.33 1.78
C VAL A 72 8.60 3.97 0.39
N MET A 73 9.20 4.59 -0.62
CA MET A 73 8.95 4.27 -2.03
C MET A 73 9.95 3.22 -2.52
N ASP A 74 9.51 2.29 -3.37
CA ASP A 74 10.42 1.33 -3.99
C ASP A 74 11.49 2.03 -4.85
N LYS A 75 12.70 1.47 -4.91
CA LYS A 75 13.82 2.05 -5.66
C LYS A 75 13.49 2.23 -7.15
N THR A 76 12.72 1.32 -7.73
CA THR A 76 12.34 1.39 -9.15
C THR A 76 11.33 2.49 -9.45
N THR A 77 10.44 2.78 -8.49
CA THR A 77 9.51 3.91 -8.55
C THR A 77 10.25 5.23 -8.34
N GLN A 78 11.21 5.29 -7.41
CA GLN A 78 12.05 6.47 -7.19
C GLN A 78 12.90 6.80 -8.42
N SER A 79 13.52 5.79 -9.05
CA SER A 79 14.35 6.00 -10.24
C SER A 79 13.55 6.17 -11.53
N LYS A 80 12.22 6.08 -11.48
CA LYS A 80 11.30 6.13 -12.65
C LYS A 80 11.68 5.14 -13.76
N MET A 81 12.44 4.09 -13.41
CA MET A 81 13.02 3.14 -14.37
C MET A 81 11.98 2.14 -14.88
N ARG A 82 10.87 1.95 -14.15
CA ARG A 82 9.71 1.14 -14.57
C ARG A 82 8.43 1.96 -14.40
N PRO A 83 7.97 2.68 -15.43
CA PRO A 83 6.84 3.60 -15.33
C PRO A 83 5.46 2.90 -15.32
N THR A 84 5.43 1.57 -15.25
CA THR A 84 4.19 0.78 -15.34
C THR A 84 3.52 0.56 -13.99
N THR A 85 4.26 0.61 -12.87
CA THR A 85 3.68 0.41 -11.54
C THR A 85 4.45 1.18 -10.48
N ALA A 86 3.75 2.04 -9.74
CA ALA A 86 4.30 2.65 -8.55
C ALA A 86 4.17 1.68 -7.37
N LYS A 87 5.23 1.52 -6.60
CA LYS A 87 5.26 0.62 -5.45
C LYS A 87 5.69 1.37 -4.20
N MET A 88 4.91 1.20 -3.14
CA MET A 88 5.12 1.93 -1.88
C MET A 88 4.93 1.01 -0.69
N ARG A 89 5.69 1.28 0.37
CA ARG A 89 5.61 0.58 1.64
C ARG A 89 4.78 1.42 2.61
N LEU A 90 3.71 0.84 3.14
CA LEU A 90 2.77 1.50 4.04
C LEU A 90 2.71 0.78 5.39
N LYS A 91 2.44 1.55 6.45
CA LYS A 91 2.12 1.02 7.79
C LYS A 91 0.61 0.83 7.89
N ILE A 92 0.16 -0.41 7.82
CA ILE A 92 -1.26 -0.78 7.75
C ILE A 92 -1.69 -1.47 9.04
N ASP A 93 -2.72 -0.95 9.70
CA ASP A 93 -3.41 -1.69 10.75
C ASP A 93 -4.29 -2.78 10.12
N LEU A 94 -4.01 -4.04 10.47
CA LEU A 94 -4.71 -5.23 9.97
C LEU A 94 -5.97 -5.57 10.77
N MET A 95 -6.22 -4.88 11.89
CA MET A 95 -7.48 -4.99 12.62
C MET A 95 -8.60 -4.21 11.91
N LYS A 96 -8.22 -3.29 11.02
CA LYS A 96 -9.14 -2.51 10.20
C LYS A 96 -9.31 -3.19 8.84
N PRO A 97 -10.49 -3.06 8.20
CA PRO A 97 -10.69 -3.55 6.85
C PRO A 97 -9.61 -2.99 5.91
N LEU A 98 -9.13 -3.87 5.04
CA LEU A 98 -8.16 -3.54 4.02
C LEU A 98 -8.86 -2.79 2.89
N ILE A 99 -8.34 -1.61 2.55
CA ILE A 99 -8.79 -0.86 1.39
C ILE A 99 -8.06 -1.45 0.17
N THR A 100 -8.82 -2.00 -0.77
CA THR A 100 -8.30 -2.65 -1.99
C THR A 100 -8.44 -1.77 -3.23
N GLU A 101 -9.19 -0.67 -3.16
CA GLU A 101 -9.42 0.24 -4.26
C GLU A 101 -9.53 1.69 -3.74
N ILE A 102 -8.98 2.62 -4.50
CA ILE A 102 -9.16 4.06 -4.27
C ILE A 102 -9.47 4.79 -5.57
N GLN A 103 -10.35 5.78 -5.48
CA GLN A 103 -10.65 6.67 -6.60
C GLN A 103 -9.86 7.97 -6.44
N VAL A 104 -9.00 8.26 -7.41
CA VAL A 104 -8.21 9.48 -7.46
C VAL A 104 -8.81 10.39 -8.53
N THR A 105 -9.43 11.49 -8.10
CA THR A 105 -9.91 12.51 -9.03
C THR A 105 -8.78 13.49 -9.30
N ILE A 106 -8.33 13.55 -10.55
CA ILE A 106 -7.33 14.54 -10.96
C ILE A 106 -8.08 15.76 -11.47
N LYS A 107 -7.94 16.88 -10.74
CA LYS A 107 -8.33 18.20 -11.24
C LYS A 107 -7.11 18.78 -11.95
N SER A 108 -7.18 18.85 -13.28
CA SER A 108 -6.27 19.65 -14.09
C SER A 108 -6.63 21.13 -14.02
#